data_AF-A0A945NL58-F1
#
_entry.id   AF-A0A945NL58-F1
#
_cell.length_a   1.000
_cell.length_b   1.000
_cell.length_c   1.000
_cell.angle_alpha   90.00
_cell.angle_beta   90.00
_cell.angle_gamma   90.00
#
_symmetry.space_group_name_H-M   'P 1'
#
loop_
_entity.id
_entity.type
_entity.pdbx_description
1 polymer ?
#
loop_
_entity_poly.entity_id
_entity_poly.type
_entity_poly.pdbx_seq_one_letter_code
_entity_poly.pdbx_strand_id
1 'polypeptide(L)' 'MHHTKPPYSRDWDESCDTMVALNGSTKGGNTVFAKNSDRPHNEPQPLIQVEAADHSGGFSRTQFVDVPQVGH' A
#
# COMPACT_ATOMS: atom_id res chain seq x y z
N MET A 1 -20.41 6.99 24.42
CA MET A 1 -19.08 7.57 24.75
C MET A 1 -18.54 8.18 23.48
N HIS A 2 -18.61 9.51 23.33
CA HIS A 2 -18.10 10.20 22.15
C HIS A 2 -16.58 10.24 22.25
N HIS A 3 -15.90 9.51 21.37
CA HIS A 3 -14.44 9.59 21.26
C HIS A 3 -14.09 10.91 20.58
N THR A 4 -13.73 11.93 21.36
CA THR A 4 -13.28 13.21 20.81
C THR A 4 -11.88 13.02 20.22
N LYS A 5 -11.76 13.08 18.89
CA LYS A 5 -10.47 13.08 18.17
C LYS A 5 -9.63 14.28 18.68
N PRO A 6 -8.32 14.10 18.92
CA PRO A 6 -7.45 15.18 19.40
C PRO A 6 -7.32 16.31 18.35
N PRO A 7 -7.01 17.55 18.77
CA PRO A 7 -7.12 18.77 17.96
C PRO A 7 -6.15 18.87 16.75
N TYR A 8 -5.30 17.86 16.55
CA TYR A 8 -4.42 17.74 15.37
C TYR A 8 -4.89 16.65 14.38
N SER A 9 -5.95 15.91 14.70
CA SER A 9 -6.54 14.93 13.80
C SER A 9 -7.26 15.70 12.69
N ARG A 10 -6.65 15.82 11.51
CA ARG A 10 -7.38 16.24 10.32
C ARG A 10 -8.47 15.19 10.04
N ASP A 11 -9.66 15.62 9.64
CA ASP A 11 -10.81 14.77 9.30
C ASP A 11 -10.62 13.90 8.05
N TRP A 12 -9.37 13.73 7.60
CA TRP A 12 -9.04 12.82 6.51
C TRP A 12 -8.94 11.42 7.09
N ASP A 13 -10.05 10.68 7.10
CA ASP A 13 -9.93 9.23 7.10
C ASP A 13 -9.14 8.90 5.82
N GLU A 14 -7.88 8.48 5.96
CA GLU A 14 -7.04 8.07 4.83
C GLU A 14 -7.64 6.83 4.17
N SER A 15 -8.60 7.02 3.28
CA SER A 15 -9.21 5.97 2.49
C SER A 15 -8.40 5.75 1.22
N CYS A 16 -7.32 4.98 1.33
CA CYS A 16 -6.65 4.47 0.13
C CYS A 16 -7.59 3.54 -0.65
N ASP A 17 -7.83 3.83 -1.93
CA ASP A 17 -8.57 2.93 -2.81
C ASP A 17 -7.68 1.80 -3.33
N THR A 18 -8.26 0.62 -3.54
CA THR A 18 -7.59 -0.54 -4.16
C THR A 18 -8.45 -1.10 -5.28
N MET A 19 -7.82 -1.43 -6.41
CA MET A 19 -8.44 -2.03 -7.58
C MET A 19 -7.65 -3.25 -8.04
N VAL A 20 -8.37 -4.29 -8.47
CA VAL A 20 -7.81 -5.46 -9.17
C VAL A 20 -8.57 -5.63 -10.48
N ALA A 21 -7.84 -5.72 -11.59
CA ALA A 21 -8.38 -6.16 -12.88
C ALA A 21 -7.60 -7.39 -13.36
N LEU A 22 -8.28 -8.53 -13.48
CA LEU A 22 -7.67 -9.77 -13.96
C LEU A 22 -7.61 -9.77 -15.49
N ASN A 23 -6.89 -10.76 -16.08
CA ASN A 23 -6.68 -10.88 -17.52
C ASN A 23 -7.95 -10.65 -18.37
N GLY A 24 -9.09 -11.25 -18.01
CA GLY A 24 -10.34 -11.10 -18.75
C GLY A 24 -10.99 -9.71 -18.65
N SER A 25 -10.50 -8.84 -17.78
CA SER A 25 -11.00 -7.49 -17.53
C SER A 25 -10.08 -6.41 -18.10
N THR A 26 -8.95 -6.78 -18.72
CA THR A 26 -8.00 -5.82 -19.31
C THR A 26 -7.85 -6.07 -20.82
N LYS A 27 -7.73 -4.99 -21.59
CA LYS A 27 -7.57 -5.08 -23.06
C LYS A 27 -6.29 -5.84 -23.45
N GLY A 28 -5.24 -5.75 -22.64
CA GLY A 28 -3.95 -6.39 -22.88
C GLY A 28 -3.82 -7.79 -22.29
N GLY A 29 -4.81 -8.29 -21.54
CA GLY A 29 -4.72 -9.58 -20.85
C GLY A 29 -3.76 -9.59 -19.65
N ASN A 30 -3.15 -8.47 -19.29
CA ASN A 30 -2.33 -8.37 -18.08
C ASN A 30 -3.21 -8.26 -16.83
N THR A 31 -2.74 -8.80 -15.70
CA THR A 31 -3.34 -8.50 -14.40
C THR A 31 -2.86 -7.12 -13.94
N VAL A 32 -3.76 -6.28 -13.45
CA VAL A 32 -3.46 -4.96 -12.87
C VAL A 32 -3.86 -4.96 -11.41
N PHE A 33 -2.90 -4.62 -10.55
CA PHE A 33 -3.14 -4.27 -9.15
C PHE A 33 -2.81 -2.79 -8.97
N ALA A 34 -3.79 -1.98 -8.57
CA ALA A 34 -3.64 -0.54 -8.44
C ALA A 34 -4.08 -0.09 -7.04
N LYS A 35 -3.38 0.89 -6.49
CA LYS A 35 -3.71 1.53 -5.22
C LYS A 35 -3.61 3.05 -5.40
N ASN A 36 -4.66 3.78 -5.05
CA ASN A 36 -4.55 5.21 -4.85
C ASN A 36 -3.97 5.45 -3.45
N SER A 37 -2.88 6.21 -3.36
CA SER A 37 -2.27 6.58 -2.09
C SER A 37 -2.67 8.03 -1.80
N ASP A 38 -3.72 8.20 -1.01
CA ASP A 38 -4.05 9.52 -0.47
C ASP A 38 -2.88 9.99 0.40
N ARG A 39 -2.36 11.17 0.10
CA ARG A 39 -1.20 11.75 0.79
C ARG A 39 -1.37 13.25 0.93
N PRO A 40 -0.69 13.88 1.90
CA PRO A 40 -0.61 15.33 1.96
C PRO A 40 -0.16 15.91 0.61
N HIS A 41 -0.77 17.04 0.22
CA HIS A 41 -0.54 17.69 -1.08
C HIS A 41 0.94 17.91 -1.42
N ASN A 42 1.78 18.13 -0.41
CA ASN A 42 3.19 18.47 -0.57
C ASN A 42 4.16 17.30 -0.37
N GLU A 43 3.67 16.04 -0.35
CA GLU A 43 4.53 14.87 -0.19
C GLU A 43 5.04 14.34 -1.56
N PRO A 44 6.34 14.45 -1.86
CA PRO A 44 6.89 13.98 -3.14
C PRO A 44 6.81 12.45 -3.30
N GLN A 45 6.62 11.97 -4.53
CA GLN A 45 6.50 10.55 -4.89
C GLN A 45 7.66 10.10 -5.81
N PRO A 46 8.88 9.91 -5.30
CA PRO A 46 10.01 9.52 -6.13
C PRO A 46 9.89 8.06 -6.58
N LEU A 47 10.21 7.81 -7.86
CA LEU A 47 10.46 6.46 -8.37
C LEU A 47 11.91 6.10 -8.09
N ILE A 48 12.13 5.10 -7.22
CA ILE A 48 13.46 4.61 -6.86
C ILE A 48 13.60 3.13 -7.19
N GLN A 49 14.82 2.72 -7.53
CA GLN A 49 15.21 1.31 -7.61
C GLN A 49 15.98 0.95 -6.33
N VAL A 50 15.55 -0.12 -5.66
CA VAL A 50 16.24 -0.69 -4.50
C VAL A 50 16.74 -2.07 -4.91
N GLU A 51 18.05 -2.31 -4.75
CA GLU A 51 18.66 -3.59 -5.11
C GLU A 51 18.16 -4.72 -4.20
N ALA A 52 18.28 -5.95 -4.70
CA ALA A 52 17.93 -7.14 -3.92
C ALA A 52 18.75 -7.20 -2.62
N ALA A 53 18.11 -7.63 -1.53
CA ALA A 53 18.73 -7.79 -0.23
C ALA A 53 18.39 -9.18 0.33
N ASP A 54 19.34 -9.76 1.08
CA ASP A 54 19.10 -11.01 1.78
C ASP A 54 18.36 -10.75 3.09
N HIS A 55 17.40 -11.62 3.38
CA HIS A 55 16.59 -11.53 4.58
C HIS A 55 16.60 -12.87 5.33
N SER A 56 16.61 -12.83 6.66
CA SER A 56 16.65 -14.02 7.53
C SER A 56 15.34 -14.83 7.56
N GLY A 57 14.44 -14.64 6.60
CA GLY A 57 13.07 -15.16 6.60
C GLY A 57 12.15 -14.44 7.59
N GLY A 58 10.97 -15.02 7.85
CA GLY A 58 9.98 -14.53 8.83
C GLY A 58 8.70 -14.03 8.17
N PHE A 59 8.20 -12.87 8.61
CA PHE A 59 7.01 -12.22 8.07
C PHE A 59 7.28 -10.74 7.77
N SER A 60 6.88 -10.30 6.59
CA SER A 60 6.83 -8.87 6.25
C SER A 60 5.46 -8.32 6.64
N ARG A 61 5.48 -7.32 7.53
CA ARG A 61 4.27 -6.66 8.04
C ARG A 61 3.78 -5.66 7.01
N THR A 62 2.74 -6.00 6.27
CA THR A 62 2.05 -5.03 5.42
C THR A 62 0.97 -4.31 6.22
N GLN A 63 0.26 -3.37 5.58
CA GLN A 63 -0.76 -2.56 6.26
C GLN A 63 -1.89 -3.40 6.88
N PHE A 64 -2.23 -4.54 6.29
CA PHE A 64 -3.40 -5.33 6.72
C PHE A 64 -3.12 -6.83 6.93
N VAL A 65 -2.04 -7.35 6.33
CA VAL A 65 -1.70 -8.77 6.40
C VAL A 65 -0.20 -8.96 6.59
N ASP A 66 0.16 -10.01 7.30
CA ASP A 66 1.54 -10.47 7.34
C ASP A 66 1.76 -11.43 6.17
N VAL A 67 2.77 -11.15 5.34
CA VAL A 67 3.17 -12.03 4.25
C VAL A 67 4.44 -12.77 4.63
N PRO A 68 4.54 -14.10 4.42
CA PRO A 68 5.77 -14.84 4.69
C PRO A 68 6.93 -14.25 3.90
N GLN A 69 8.01 -13.92 4.60
CA GLN A 69 9.28 -13.56 4.01
C GLN A 69 10.12 -14.84 3.95
N VAL A 70 10.42 -15.31 2.75
CA VAL A 70 11.29 -16.48 2.56
C VAL A 70 12.74 -16.03 2.48
N GLY A 71 13.64 -16.85 3.02
CA GLY A 71 15.07 -16.66 2.75
C GLY A 71 15.35 -16.79 1.26
N HIS A 72 16.33 -16.04 0.78
CA HIS A 72 16.91 -16.28 -0.54
C HIS A 72 17.58 -17.65 -0.61
#